data_AF-A0A970NBT3-F1
#
_entry.id   AF-A0A970NBT3-F1
#
_cell.length_a   1.000
_cell.length_b   1.000
_cell.length_c   1.000
_cell.angle_alpha   90.00
_cell.angle_beta   90.00
_cell.angle_gamma   90.00
#
_symmetry.space_group_name_H-M   'P 1'
#
loop_
_entity.id
_entity.type
_entity.pdbx_description
1 polymer ?
#
loop_
_entity_poly.entity_id
_entity_poly.type
_entity_poly.pdbx_seq_one_letter_code
_entity_poly.pdbx_strand_id
1 'polypeptide(L)' 'MDIGDRVVICESRHPLYNFKGSVVGRRGPKGPDDIWLLVYVDDRGRSFLIPKSMVRIISEEEYRDARAGPFGGKPRYN' A
#
# COMPACT_ATOMS: atom_id res chain seq x y z
N MET A 1 -3.27 -11.58 -3.56
CA MET A 1 -2.35 -10.42 -3.50
C MET A 1 -1.52 -10.45 -4.74
N ASP A 2 -2.18 -10.04 -5.80
CA ASP A 2 -1.79 -10.11 -7.19
C ASP A 2 -1.53 -8.70 -7.70
N ILE A 3 -0.86 -8.60 -8.85
CA ILE A 3 -0.60 -7.31 -9.48
C ILE A 3 -1.96 -6.69 -9.82
N GLY A 4 -2.16 -5.44 -9.42
CA GLY A 4 -3.42 -4.71 -9.54
C GLY A 4 -4.24 -4.64 -8.24
N ASP A 5 -4.01 -5.53 -7.28
CA ASP A 5 -4.76 -5.52 -6.01
C ASP A 5 -4.55 -4.20 -5.26
N ARG A 6 -5.65 -3.65 -4.74
CA ARG A 6 -5.63 -2.51 -3.82
C ARG A 6 -5.29 -2.98 -2.42
N VAL A 7 -4.33 -2.32 -1.78
CA VAL A 7 -3.86 -2.69 -0.46
C VAL A 7 -3.71 -1.47 0.45
N VAL A 8 -3.85 -1.70 1.75
CA VAL A 8 -3.46 -0.77 2.80
C VAL A 8 -2.31 -1.35 3.61
N ILE A 9 -1.40 -0.50 4.03
CA ILE A 9 -0.29 -0.88 4.90
C ILE A 9 -0.77 -0.82 6.35
N CYS A 10 -0.86 -1.98 7.00
CA CYS A 10 -1.52 -2.15 8.29
C CYS A 10 -0.57 -2.36 9.47
N GLU A 11 0.75 -2.44 9.23
CA GLU A 11 1.73 -2.54 10.31
C GLU A 11 1.96 -1.16 10.96
N SER A 12 1.58 -1.05 12.24
CA SER A 12 1.65 0.19 13.04
C SER A 12 3.05 0.80 13.12
N ARG A 13 4.10 -0.02 13.08
CA ARG A 13 5.50 0.44 13.14
C ARG A 13 6.04 0.85 11.78
N HIS A 14 5.29 0.64 10.70
CA HIS A 14 5.73 0.97 9.36
C HIS A 14 5.58 2.49 9.10
N PRO A 15 6.58 3.18 8.51
CA PRO A 15 6.50 4.62 8.22
C PRO A 15 5.33 5.04 7.30
N LEU A 16 4.78 4.06 6.58
CA LEU A 16 3.64 4.22 5.68
C LEU A 16 2.36 3.60 6.24
N TYR A 17 2.25 3.44 7.56
CA TYR A 17 1.03 2.95 8.19
C TYR A 17 -0.20 3.77 7.75
N ASN A 18 -1.29 3.08 7.41
CA ASN A 18 -2.53 3.60 6.83
C ASN A 18 -2.43 4.21 5.43
N PHE A 19 -1.27 4.16 4.77
CA PHE A 19 -1.20 4.51 3.37
C PHE A 19 -1.80 3.39 2.51
N LYS A 20 -2.48 3.83 1.45
CA LYS A 20 -3.12 2.97 0.46
C LYS A 20 -2.27 2.95 -0.81
N GLY A 21 -2.38 1.86 -1.55
CA GLY A 21 -1.65 1.72 -2.80
C GLY A 21 -2.09 0.49 -3.60
N SER A 22 -1.35 0.22 -4.65
CA SER A 22 -1.55 -0.93 -5.53
C SER A 22 -0.32 -1.81 -5.58
N VAL A 23 -0.52 -3.11 -5.60
CA VAL A 23 0.55 -4.06 -5.88
C VAL A 23 0.93 -3.94 -7.36
N VAL A 24 2.15 -3.52 -7.63
CA VAL A 24 2.70 -3.38 -9.00
C VAL A 24 3.77 -4.42 -9.31
N GLY A 25 4.15 -5.23 -8.32
CA GLY A 25 5.09 -6.31 -8.53
C GLY A 25 5.24 -7.20 -7.31
N ARG A 26 5.84 -8.37 -7.54
CA ARG A 26 6.27 -9.30 -6.49
C ARG A 26 7.77 -9.48 -6.61
N ARG A 27 8.46 -9.35 -5.49
CA ARG A 27 9.88 -9.66 -5.31
C ARG A 27 9.97 -10.86 -4.38
N GLY A 28 11.07 -11.59 -4.52
CA GLY A 28 11.26 -12.90 -3.89
C GLY A 28 11.03 -12.94 -2.37
N PRO A 29 11.26 -14.11 -1.76
CA PRO A 29 10.99 -14.30 -0.35
C PRO A 29 11.82 -13.34 0.51
N LYS A 30 11.16 -12.73 1.49
CA LYS A 30 11.79 -12.05 2.64
C LYS A 30 12.20 -13.08 3.71
N GLY A 31 11.43 -14.16 3.84
CA GLY A 31 11.63 -15.27 4.77
C GLY A 31 10.74 -16.46 4.40
N PRO A 32 10.67 -17.51 5.23
CA PRO A 32 9.69 -18.58 5.05
C PRO A 32 8.29 -17.95 5.14
N ASP A 33 7.54 -18.01 4.03
CA ASP A 33 6.15 -17.55 3.89
C ASP A 33 5.86 -16.05 3.79
N ASP A 34 6.88 -15.17 3.82
CA ASP A 34 6.69 -13.74 3.57
C ASP A 34 7.42 -13.31 2.31
N ILE A 35 6.71 -12.71 1.37
CA ILE A 35 7.26 -12.21 0.10
C ILE A 35 7.33 -10.69 0.12
N TRP A 36 8.31 -10.14 -0.58
CA TRP A 36 8.35 -8.70 -0.82
C TRP A 36 7.35 -8.33 -1.90
N LEU A 37 6.42 -7.45 -1.60
CA LEU A 37 5.54 -6.83 -2.59
C LEU A 37 6.12 -5.48 -2.98
N LEU A 38 6.05 -5.16 -4.27
CA LEU A 38 6.28 -3.81 -4.75
C LEU A 38 4.92 -3.10 -4.78
N VAL A 39 4.72 -2.15 -3.86
CA VAL A 39 3.47 -1.41 -3.70
C VAL A 39 3.67 0.02 -4.14
N TYR A 40 2.93 0.46 -5.15
CA TYR A 40 2.86 1.86 -5.55
C TYR A 40 1.91 2.60 -4.61
N VAL A 41 2.43 3.59 -3.87
CA VAL A 41 1.64 4.38 -2.92
C VAL A 41 1.32 5.71 -3.57
N ASP A 42 0.05 5.91 -3.92
CA ASP A 42 -0.41 7.03 -4.74
C ASP A 42 -0.09 8.39 -4.12
N ASP A 43 -0.32 8.52 -2.80
CA ASP A 43 -0.05 9.76 -2.05
C ASP A 43 1.44 10.17 -2.10
N ARG A 44 2.34 9.19 -2.29
CA ARG A 44 3.79 9.40 -2.37
C ARG A 44 4.31 9.42 -3.80
N GLY A 45 3.49 9.06 -4.79
CA GLY A 45 3.87 8.98 -6.20
C GLY A 45 5.04 8.02 -6.49
N ARG A 46 5.25 7.00 -5.66
CA ARG A 46 6.38 6.07 -5.81
C ARG A 46 6.11 4.69 -5.21
N SER A 47 6.90 3.72 -5.66
CA SER A 47 6.81 2.33 -5.21
C SER A 47 7.74 2.01 -4.04
N PHE A 48 7.28 1.14 -3.15
CA PHE A 48 8.03 0.67 -1.98
C PHE A 48 8.03 -0.85 -1.92
N LEU A 49 9.10 -1.43 -1.38
CA LEU A 49 9.15 -2.84 -1.04
C LEU A 49 8.54 -3.04 0.35
N ILE A 50 7.42 -3.73 0.40
CA ILE A 50 6.66 -3.95 1.63
C ILE A 50 6.41 -5.45 1.76
N PRO A 51 6.66 -6.05 2.93
CA PRO A 51 6.37 -7.46 3.14
C PRO A 51 4.86 -7.72 3.02
N LYS A 52 4.49 -8.87 2.45
CA LYS A 52 3.09 -9.29 2.33
C LYS A 52 2.38 -9.32 3.69
N SER A 53 3.10 -9.68 4.75
CA SER A 53 2.59 -9.68 6.12
C SER A 53 2.17 -8.30 6.65
N MET A 54 2.66 -7.21 6.08
CA MET A 54 2.41 -5.83 6.54
C MET A 54 1.29 -5.13 5.76
N VAL A 55 0.65 -5.83 4.83
CA VAL A 55 -0.40 -5.27 3.98
C VAL A 55 -1.67 -6.10 4.03
N ARG A 56 -2.81 -5.44 3.83
CA ARG A 56 -4.13 -6.06 3.73
C ARG A 56 -4.81 -5.64 2.44
N ILE A 57 -5.49 -6.57 1.76
CA ILE A 57 -6.33 -6.26 0.60
C ILE A 57 -7.52 -5.43 1.07
N ILE A 58 -7.82 -4.38 0.33
CA ILE A 58 -8.96 -3.50 0.58
C ILE A 58 -9.89 -3.50 -0.63
N SER A 59 -11.18 -3.22 -0.40
CA SER A 59 -12.13 -3.04 -1.50
C SER A 59 -11.84 -1.74 -2.25
N GLU A 60 -12.38 -1.60 -3.46
CA GLU A 60 -12.30 -0.36 -4.22
C GLU A 60 -13.01 0.80 -3.50
N GLU A 61 -14.08 0.52 -2.76
CA GLU A 61 -14.78 1.49 -1.91
C GLU A 61 -13.87 2.01 -0.80
N GLU A 62 -13.22 1.10 -0.07
CA GLU A 62 -12.26 1.44 0.98
C GLU A 62 -11.04 2.17 0.41
N TYR A 63 -10.60 1.82 -0.81
CA TYR A 63 -9.50 2.50 -1.49
C TYR A 63 -9.87 3.96 -1.84
N ARG A 64 -11.09 4.19 -2.32
CA ARG A 64 -11.61 5.52 -2.69
C ARG A 64 -12.02 6.38 -1.50
N ASP A 65 -12.32 5.77 -0.35
CA ASP A 65 -12.71 6.51 0.85
C ASP A 65 -11.51 7.29 1.40
N ALA A 66 -11.26 8.45 0.78
CA ALA A 66 -10.16 9.35 1.02
C ALA A 66 -10.43 10.23 2.25
N ARG A 67 -10.90 9.64 3.35
CA ARG A 67 -10.91 10.36 4.63
C ARG A 67 -9.52 10.25 5.26
N ALA A 68 -8.71 11.22 4.84
CA ALA A 68 -7.54 11.77 5.51
C ALA A 68 -6.57 10.74 6.12
N GLY A 69 -5.46 10.47 5.42
CA GLY A 69 -4.22 10.22 6.15
C GLY A 69 -3.97 11.35 7.17
N PRO A 70 -3.22 11.11 8.25
CA PRO A 70 -2.99 12.09 9.32
C PRO A 70 -2.35 13.40 8.84
N PHE A 71 -1.85 13.42 7.60
CA PHE A 71 -1.37 14.60 6.90
C PHE A 71 -2.17 14.73 5.61
N GLY A 72 -3.31 15.44 5.68
CA GLY A 72 -4.23 15.63 4.55
C GLY A 72 -3.54 16.18 3.30
N GLY A 73 -3.15 15.27 2.39
CA GLY A 73 -2.78 15.60 1.03
C GLY A 73 -4.03 15.93 0.25
N LYS A 74 -4.25 17.22 -0.05
CA LYS A 74 -5.29 17.62 -1.00
C LYS A 74 -4.99 16.96 -2.36
N PRO A 75 -5.98 16.40 -3.06
CA PRO A 75 -5.78 15.97 -4.43
C PRO A 75 -5.37 17.19 -5.27
N ARG A 76 -4.16 17.15 -5.83
CA ARG A 76 -3.73 18.07 -6.87
C ARG A 76 -4.28 17.55 -8.21
N TYR A 77 -5.43 18.07 -8.61
CA TYR A 77 -5.84 18.04 -10.01
C TYR A 77 -5.65 19.45 -10.57
N ASN A 78 -5.02 19.52 -11.74
CA ASN A 78 -4.88 20.73 -12.57
C ASN A 78 -6.00 20.73 -13.61
#